data_AF-A0A8J3A7E0-F1
#
_entry.id   AF-A0A8J3A7E0-F1
#
_cell.length_a   1.000
_cell.length_b   1.000
_cell.length_c   1.000
_cell.angle_alpha   90.00
_cell.angle_beta   90.00
_cell.angle_gamma   90.00
#
_symmetry.space_group_name_H-M   'P 1'
#
loop_
_entity.id
_entity.type
_entity.pdbx_description
1 polymer ?
#
loop_
_entity_poly.entity_id
_entity_poly.type
_entity_poly.pdbx_seq_one_letter_code
_entity_poly.pdbx_strand_id
1 'polypeptide(L)'
;MTTPAVPDTARAITGAPTTTTQPAPESTDRRATRRRFLMTPPTEFDVVYAINAWMDPSRPVDTALAMRQWEDLVAVYESLGHDVVRATPGPGLPDMVFAANGGVVVGGIAVGARFATAERGPEAVLYREALFAAGVEVVHEPTHVNEGEGDYVVVGDTILAGTGFRTDRRAHDELARLTGREVVSLQLDDPRFYHLDVAVFALDDDNVAYYPGAFDAAGRAELERRWPDAVLADEHDALVLGCNAVSDGRHVVVAHEATSLIGQLAARGFVPIPVDLSEFRKSGGGVKCCTMELRPAPGATELRPAPGATELRPAPGVTEESA
;
A
#
# COMPACT_ATOMS: atom_id res chain seq x y z
N MET A 1 -6.99 35.62 78.96
CA MET A 1 -7.13 35.83 77.51
C MET A 1 -5.76 35.56 76.89
N THR A 2 -5.31 34.30 76.86
CA THR A 2 -5.41 33.36 75.73
C THR A 2 -4.98 33.96 74.39
N THR A 3 -3.72 33.77 74.04
CA THR A 3 -3.27 33.62 72.64
C THR A 3 -2.20 32.52 72.62
N PRO A 4 -2.29 31.52 71.73
CA PRO A 4 -1.68 30.21 71.93
C PRO A 4 -0.29 30.10 71.30
N ALA A 5 0.48 29.16 71.85
CA ALA A 5 1.75 28.67 71.34
C ALA A 5 1.58 27.98 69.97
N VAL A 6 2.58 28.16 69.11
CA VAL A 6 2.77 27.42 67.86
C VAL A 6 3.28 26.02 68.19
N PRO A 7 2.63 24.92 67.76
CA PRO A 7 3.22 23.61 67.79
C PRO A 7 3.96 23.32 66.49
N ASP A 8 5.22 22.91 66.66
CA ASP A 8 6.05 22.19 65.71
C ASP A 8 5.47 20.78 65.48
N THR A 9 5.11 20.46 64.24
CA THR A 9 4.82 19.09 63.81
C THR A 9 5.40 18.83 62.42
N ALA A 10 6.70 18.57 62.38
CA ALA A 10 7.29 17.74 61.35
C ALA A 10 6.66 16.34 61.40
N ARG A 11 5.89 15.97 60.36
CA ARG A 11 5.50 14.59 60.09
C ARG A 11 6.03 14.21 58.71
N ALA A 12 7.07 13.40 58.69
CA ALA A 12 7.66 12.81 57.51
C ALA A 12 6.62 11.97 56.77
N ILE A 13 6.35 12.31 55.50
CA ILE A 13 5.69 11.43 54.55
C ILE A 13 6.80 10.80 53.70
N THR A 14 7.33 9.68 54.17
CA THR A 14 8.17 8.78 53.38
C THR A 14 7.25 7.93 52.50
N GLY A 15 6.94 8.42 51.31
CA GLY A 15 6.38 7.63 50.21
C GLY A 15 7.32 7.75 49.02
N ALA A 16 8.24 6.79 48.86
CA ALA A 16 9.01 6.68 47.63
C ALA A 16 8.04 6.37 46.49
N PRO A 17 8.11 7.06 45.33
CA PRO A 17 7.34 6.68 44.18
C PRO A 17 7.89 5.34 43.67
N THR A 18 7.12 4.27 43.84
CA THR A 18 7.40 2.99 43.20
C THR A 18 7.27 3.20 41.70
N THR A 19 8.40 3.42 41.04
CA THR A 19 8.48 3.41 39.58
C THR A 19 8.24 1.98 39.15
N THR A 20 7.00 1.65 38.81
CA THR A 20 6.68 0.41 38.12
C THR A 20 7.30 0.52 36.73
N THR A 21 8.52 0.01 36.57
CA THR A 21 9.14 -0.19 35.26
C THR A 21 8.25 -1.17 34.51
N GLN A 22 7.45 -0.65 33.59
CA GLN A 22 6.73 -1.43 32.62
C GLN A 22 7.77 -2.28 31.87
N PRO A 23 7.60 -3.61 31.77
CA PRO A 23 8.53 -4.42 30.99
C PRO A 23 8.55 -3.87 29.57
N ALA A 24 9.75 -3.68 29.02
CA ALA A 24 9.91 -3.38 27.60
C ALA A 24 9.14 -4.44 26.80
N PRO A 25 8.41 -4.06 25.74
CA PRO A 25 7.71 -5.04 24.92
C PRO A 25 8.69 -6.13 24.51
N GLU A 26 8.31 -7.40 24.74
CA GLU A 26 9.07 -8.54 24.24
C GLU A 26 9.33 -8.30 22.75
N SER A 27 10.60 -8.32 22.35
CA SER A 27 10.96 -8.13 20.95
C SER A 27 10.27 -9.22 20.16
N THR A 28 9.23 -8.86 19.40
CA THR A 28 8.62 -9.77 18.44
C THR A 28 9.70 -10.14 17.44
N ASP A 29 10.01 -11.44 17.32
CA ASP A 29 10.98 -11.96 16.34
C ASP A 29 10.39 -11.81 14.94
N ARG A 30 10.43 -10.58 14.42
CA ARG A 30 9.90 -10.19 13.12
C ARG A 30 10.76 -10.80 12.02
N ARG A 31 10.11 -11.53 11.10
CA ARG A 31 10.77 -12.23 9.99
C ARG A 31 10.44 -11.53 8.67
N ALA A 32 11.47 -11.30 7.88
CA ALA A 32 11.34 -10.80 6.53
C ALA A 32 10.90 -11.94 5.61
N THR A 33 9.89 -11.69 4.78
CA THR A 33 9.46 -12.60 3.71
C THR A 33 9.97 -12.07 2.38
N ARG A 34 10.72 -12.88 1.63
CA ARG A 34 11.16 -12.51 0.28
C ARG A 34 9.94 -12.24 -0.60
N ARG A 35 9.90 -11.05 -1.22
CA ARG A 35 8.86 -10.62 -2.15
C ARG A 35 9.40 -10.53 -3.58
N ARG A 36 8.49 -10.52 -4.55
CA ARG A 36 8.78 -10.25 -5.97
C ARG A 36 7.88 -9.13 -6.45
N PHE A 37 8.48 -8.10 -7.03
CA PHE A 37 7.80 -6.88 -7.42
C PHE A 37 7.86 -6.66 -8.93
N LEU A 38 6.75 -6.25 -9.52
CA LEU A 38 6.72 -5.66 -10.85
C LEU A 38 6.75 -4.13 -10.70
N MET A 39 7.69 -3.49 -11.40
CA MET A 39 7.89 -2.04 -11.40
C MET A 39 8.15 -1.55 -12.83
N THR A 40 7.88 -0.28 -13.11
CA THR A 40 8.16 0.32 -14.42
C THR A 40 9.18 1.45 -14.28
N PRO A 41 10.28 1.46 -15.04
CA PRO A 41 11.24 2.56 -15.03
C PRO A 41 10.60 3.91 -15.43
N PRO A 42 11.00 5.04 -14.82
CA PRO A 42 10.40 6.36 -15.04
C PRO A 42 10.92 7.08 -16.29
N THR A 43 11.15 6.36 -17.40
CA THR A 43 11.69 6.97 -18.62
C THR A 43 10.72 7.91 -19.31
N GLU A 44 9.42 7.68 -19.13
CA GLU A 44 8.32 8.49 -19.69
C GLU A 44 7.61 9.33 -18.61
N PHE A 45 8.10 9.30 -17.37
CA PHE A 45 7.40 9.88 -16.21
C PHE A 45 7.44 11.40 -16.22
N ASP A 46 6.27 12.02 -16.11
CA ASP A 46 6.08 13.45 -15.93
C ASP A 46 4.65 13.75 -15.42
N VAL A 47 4.38 14.99 -15.00
CA VAL A 47 3.03 15.47 -14.66
C VAL A 47 2.54 16.38 -15.77
N VAL A 48 1.81 15.80 -16.74
CA VAL A 48 1.34 16.51 -17.96
C VAL A 48 -0.18 16.72 -18.00
N TYR A 49 -0.91 16.16 -17.03
CA TYR A 49 -2.34 16.31 -16.82
C TYR A 49 -2.65 16.25 -15.31
N ALA A 50 -3.91 16.49 -14.93
CA ALA A 50 -4.36 16.43 -13.54
C ALA A 50 -5.61 15.56 -13.40
N ILE A 51 -5.44 14.38 -12.80
CA ILE A 51 -6.51 13.40 -12.54
C ILE A 51 -6.64 13.05 -11.04
N ASN A 52 -5.95 13.79 -10.17
CA ASN A 52 -6.05 13.73 -8.72
C ASN A 52 -5.66 15.08 -8.09
N ALA A 53 -5.79 15.21 -6.77
CA ALA A 53 -5.58 16.46 -6.03
C ALA A 53 -4.09 16.87 -5.89
N TRP A 54 -3.14 15.99 -6.23
CA TRP A 54 -1.70 16.22 -6.09
C TRP A 54 -1.07 16.78 -7.36
N MET A 55 -1.60 16.37 -8.51
CA MET A 55 -1.06 16.73 -9.83
C MET A 55 -1.25 18.22 -10.14
N ASP A 56 -0.12 18.87 -10.43
CA ASP A 56 -0.06 20.23 -10.93
C ASP A 56 0.84 20.25 -12.18
N PRO A 57 0.26 20.30 -13.40
CA PRO A 57 1.03 20.32 -14.64
C PRO A 57 1.97 21.52 -14.80
N SER A 58 1.85 22.55 -13.95
CA SER A 58 2.82 23.66 -13.91
C SER A 58 4.10 23.33 -13.15
N ARG A 59 4.15 22.17 -12.47
CA ARG A 59 5.27 21.69 -11.66
C ARG A 59 5.74 20.33 -12.20
N PRO A 60 6.45 20.30 -13.34
CA PRO A 60 6.90 19.07 -13.95
C PRO A 60 7.90 18.31 -13.06
N VAL A 61 8.12 17.05 -13.44
CA VAL A 61 9.09 16.17 -12.80
C VAL A 61 10.51 16.54 -13.24
N ASP A 62 11.45 16.54 -12.29
CA ASP A 62 12.88 16.43 -12.59
C ASP A 62 13.15 14.97 -12.95
N THR A 63 13.21 14.68 -14.25
CA THR A 63 13.33 13.32 -14.78
C THR A 63 14.63 12.63 -14.34
N ALA A 64 15.72 13.39 -14.17
CA ALA A 64 16.98 12.84 -13.71
C ALA A 64 16.92 12.49 -12.22
N LEU A 65 16.23 13.30 -11.40
CA LEU A 65 15.99 12.99 -10.01
C LEU A 65 15.02 11.82 -9.85
N ALA A 66 13.91 11.79 -10.61
CA ALA A 66 12.96 10.69 -10.56
C ALA A 66 13.60 9.35 -10.94
N MET A 67 14.48 9.32 -11.94
CA MET A 67 15.26 8.11 -12.27
C MET A 67 16.13 7.67 -11.10
N ARG A 68 16.89 8.57 -10.46
CA ARG A 68 17.71 8.22 -9.29
C ARG A 68 16.87 7.70 -8.12
N GLN A 69 15.78 8.39 -7.80
CA GLN A 69 14.86 7.99 -6.73
C GLN A 69 14.27 6.60 -6.96
N TRP A 70 13.92 6.28 -8.22
CA TRP A 70 13.44 4.95 -8.59
C TRP A 70 14.54 3.89 -8.53
N GLU A 71 15.74 4.18 -9.02
CA GLU A 71 16.89 3.28 -8.95
C GLU A 71 17.27 2.99 -7.50
N ASP A 72 17.22 4.00 -6.63
CA ASP A 72 17.45 3.85 -5.19
C ASP A 72 16.39 2.95 -4.55
N LEU A 73 15.11 3.12 -4.88
CA LEU A 73 14.03 2.24 -4.40
C LEU A 73 14.26 0.78 -4.84
N VAL A 74 14.62 0.56 -6.11
CA VAL A 74 14.94 -0.77 -6.63
C VAL A 74 16.14 -1.37 -5.91
N ALA A 75 17.20 -0.59 -5.69
CA ALA A 75 18.38 -1.03 -4.97
C ALA A 75 18.07 -1.40 -3.51
N VAL A 76 17.17 -0.66 -2.85
CA VAL A 76 16.67 -1.01 -1.51
C VAL A 76 16.02 -2.39 -1.55
N TYR A 77 15.06 -2.64 -2.45
CA TYR A 77 14.41 -3.94 -2.55
C TYR A 77 15.39 -5.08 -2.84
N GLU A 78 16.31 -4.90 -3.78
CA GLU A 78 17.33 -5.91 -4.11
C GLU A 78 18.27 -6.17 -2.92
N SER A 79 18.63 -5.14 -2.14
CA SER A 79 19.47 -5.27 -0.94
C SER A 79 18.79 -6.02 0.22
N LEU A 80 17.46 -5.91 0.31
CA LEU A 80 16.63 -6.67 1.25
C LEU A 80 16.38 -8.11 0.77
N GLY A 81 16.90 -8.47 -0.42
CA GLY A 81 16.80 -9.79 -1.00
C GLY A 81 15.47 -10.05 -1.69
N HIS A 82 14.76 -9.01 -2.15
CA HIS A 82 13.57 -9.13 -3.00
C HIS A 82 13.97 -9.21 -4.48
N ASP A 83 13.03 -9.66 -5.32
CA ASP A 83 13.18 -9.69 -6.77
C ASP A 83 12.42 -8.54 -7.42
N VAL A 84 13.06 -7.80 -8.34
CA VAL A 84 12.41 -6.75 -9.11
C VAL A 84 12.36 -7.12 -10.60
N VAL A 85 11.14 -7.29 -11.10
CA VAL A 85 10.82 -7.43 -12.52
C VAL A 85 10.47 -6.06 -13.08
N ARG A 86 11.04 -5.73 -14.24
CA ARG A 86 10.86 -4.43 -14.88
C ARG A 86 9.91 -4.56 -16.06
N ALA A 87 8.80 -3.82 -16.04
CA ALA A 87 7.93 -3.65 -17.20
C ALA A 87 8.56 -2.69 -18.22
N THR A 88 8.21 -2.86 -19.49
CA THR A 88 8.59 -1.90 -20.53
C THR A 88 7.70 -0.64 -20.40
N PRO A 89 8.29 0.56 -20.26
CA PRO A 89 7.51 1.80 -20.21
C PRO A 89 6.81 2.05 -21.56
N GLY A 90 5.56 2.52 -21.50
CA GLY A 90 4.76 2.84 -22.67
C GLY A 90 4.96 4.29 -23.12
N PRO A 91 5.25 4.56 -24.41
CA PRO A 91 5.44 5.92 -24.91
C PRO A 91 4.23 6.81 -24.63
N GLY A 92 4.45 7.97 -23.98
CA GLY A 92 3.37 8.91 -23.64
C GLY A 92 2.43 8.44 -22.53
N LEU A 93 2.80 7.40 -21.76
CA LEU A 93 2.06 6.91 -20.59
C LEU A 93 2.87 7.21 -19.31
N PRO A 94 2.86 8.47 -18.83
CA PRO A 94 3.73 8.89 -17.74
C PRO A 94 3.44 8.17 -16.42
N ASP A 95 2.16 7.91 -16.11
CA ASP A 95 1.74 7.25 -14.88
C ASP A 95 1.97 5.73 -14.88
N MET A 96 2.51 5.15 -15.96
CA MET A 96 2.87 3.73 -16.01
C MET A 96 4.00 3.38 -15.02
N VAL A 97 4.66 4.36 -14.40
CA VAL A 97 5.54 4.14 -13.24
C VAL A 97 4.80 3.57 -12.03
N PHE A 98 3.50 3.81 -11.92
CA PHE A 98 2.66 3.37 -10.81
C PHE A 98 2.11 1.96 -11.06
N ALA A 99 3.03 1.00 -11.04
CA ALA A 99 2.76 -0.41 -11.33
C ALA A 99 1.67 -1.03 -10.45
N ALA A 100 1.47 -0.57 -9.22
CA ALA A 100 0.41 -1.07 -8.36
C ALA A 100 -0.97 -1.01 -9.03
N ASN A 101 -1.20 -0.02 -9.90
CA ASN A 101 -2.50 0.13 -10.54
C ASN A 101 -2.73 -0.77 -11.75
N GLY A 102 -1.72 -1.50 -12.21
CA GLY A 102 -1.84 -2.36 -13.39
C GLY A 102 -2.68 -3.62 -13.21
N GLY A 103 -3.00 -3.96 -11.97
CA GLY A 103 -3.74 -5.16 -11.60
C GLY A 103 -3.38 -5.63 -10.19
N VAL A 104 -3.80 -6.85 -9.86
CA VAL A 104 -3.47 -7.50 -8.59
C VAL A 104 -3.16 -8.98 -8.83
N VAL A 105 -2.18 -9.52 -8.11
CA VAL A 105 -1.87 -10.95 -8.11
C VAL A 105 -1.99 -11.49 -6.69
N VAL A 106 -2.90 -12.45 -6.48
CA VAL A 106 -3.10 -13.08 -5.17
C VAL A 106 -3.22 -14.59 -5.31
N GLY A 107 -2.35 -15.35 -4.63
CA GLY A 107 -2.37 -16.81 -4.68
C GLY A 107 -2.18 -17.37 -6.11
N GLY A 108 -1.44 -16.66 -6.96
CA GLY A 108 -1.24 -17.00 -8.37
C GLY A 108 -2.39 -16.59 -9.31
N ILE A 109 -3.46 -16.02 -8.79
CA ILE A 109 -4.58 -15.51 -9.58
C ILE A 109 -4.31 -14.04 -9.89
N ALA A 110 -4.19 -13.70 -11.17
CA ALA A 110 -3.99 -12.33 -11.62
C ALA A 110 -5.28 -11.74 -12.18
N VAL A 111 -5.64 -10.54 -11.73
CA VAL A 111 -6.75 -9.74 -12.26
C VAL A 111 -6.16 -8.44 -12.81
N GLY A 112 -6.42 -8.15 -14.09
CA GLY A 112 -5.97 -6.91 -14.72
C GLY A 112 -6.75 -5.69 -14.24
N ALA A 113 -6.25 -4.50 -14.58
CA ALA A 113 -6.93 -3.26 -14.28
C ALA A 113 -7.86 -2.78 -15.41
N ARG A 114 -8.88 -2.03 -15.01
CA ARG A 114 -9.73 -1.23 -15.91
C ARG A 114 -9.82 0.16 -15.31
N PHE A 115 -8.97 1.06 -15.80
CA PHE A 115 -8.80 2.40 -15.24
C PHE A 115 -10.07 3.26 -15.33
N ALA A 116 -10.26 4.12 -14.34
CA ALA A 116 -11.38 5.07 -14.30
C ALA A 116 -11.19 6.24 -15.29
N THR A 117 -9.93 6.54 -15.64
CA THR A 117 -9.53 7.67 -16.47
C THR A 117 -9.07 7.21 -17.85
N ALA A 118 -9.34 8.03 -18.87
CA ALA A 118 -8.98 7.69 -20.25
C ALA A 118 -7.46 7.78 -20.47
N GLU A 119 -6.80 8.68 -19.74
CA GLU A 119 -5.37 8.94 -19.74
C GLU A 119 -4.57 7.67 -19.40
N ARG A 120 -5.04 6.89 -18.41
CA ARG A 120 -4.39 5.65 -17.97
C ARG A 120 -4.91 4.38 -18.63
N GLY A 121 -6.05 4.45 -19.32
CA GLY A 121 -6.68 3.29 -19.98
C GLY A 121 -5.72 2.43 -20.84
N PRO A 122 -4.84 3.02 -21.67
CA PRO A 122 -3.88 2.25 -22.47
C PRO A 122 -2.86 1.44 -21.65
N GLU A 123 -2.57 1.81 -20.40
CA GLU A 123 -1.60 1.11 -19.55
C GLU A 123 -2.03 -0.33 -19.24
N ALA A 124 -3.33 -0.61 -19.20
CA ALA A 124 -3.88 -1.93 -18.85
C ALA A 124 -3.35 -3.04 -19.78
N VAL A 125 -3.21 -2.75 -21.07
CA VAL A 125 -2.68 -3.70 -22.06
C VAL A 125 -1.22 -4.02 -21.77
N LEU A 126 -0.42 -3.00 -21.48
CA LEU A 126 1.01 -3.15 -21.24
C LEU A 126 1.32 -3.83 -19.90
N TYR A 127 0.52 -3.57 -18.85
CA TYR A 127 0.66 -4.31 -17.60
C TYR A 127 0.26 -5.77 -17.73
N ARG A 128 -0.76 -6.09 -18.51
CA ARG A 128 -1.11 -7.48 -18.83
C ARG A 128 0.06 -8.20 -19.53
N GLU A 129 0.68 -7.56 -20.52
CA GLU A 129 1.87 -8.10 -21.19
C GLU A 129 3.06 -8.27 -20.22
N ALA A 130 3.25 -7.31 -19.31
CA ALA A 130 4.29 -7.37 -18.29
C ALA A 130 4.04 -8.51 -17.28
N LEU A 131 2.79 -8.77 -16.88
CA LEU A 131 2.42 -9.90 -16.03
C LEU A 131 2.73 -11.24 -16.72
N PHE A 132 2.38 -11.37 -17.99
CA PHE A 132 2.73 -12.55 -18.80
C PHE A 132 4.24 -12.74 -18.89
N ALA A 133 5.00 -11.68 -19.18
CA ALA A 133 6.46 -11.72 -19.21
C ALA A 133 7.07 -12.05 -17.83
N ALA A 134 6.38 -11.71 -16.75
CA ALA A 134 6.77 -12.06 -15.38
C ALA A 134 6.43 -13.51 -14.99
N GLY A 135 5.82 -14.30 -15.87
CA GLY A 135 5.50 -15.71 -15.62
C GLY A 135 4.11 -15.95 -15.03
N VAL A 136 3.21 -14.96 -15.10
CA VAL A 136 1.77 -15.20 -14.85
C VAL A 136 1.20 -15.93 -16.06
N GLU A 137 0.53 -17.06 -15.86
CA GLU A 137 0.00 -17.87 -16.98
C GLU A 137 -1.34 -17.34 -17.49
N VAL A 138 -2.19 -16.88 -16.56
CA VAL A 138 -3.55 -16.42 -16.83
C VAL A 138 -3.77 -15.07 -16.17
N VAL A 139 -4.24 -14.10 -16.95
CA VAL A 139 -4.75 -12.82 -16.45
C VAL A 139 -6.25 -12.77 -16.70
N HIS A 140 -7.02 -12.46 -15.67
CA HIS A 140 -8.44 -12.22 -15.77
C HIS A 140 -8.70 -10.77 -16.17
N GLU A 141 -9.38 -10.58 -17.30
CA GLU A 141 -9.83 -9.26 -17.76
C GLU A 141 -11.01 -8.82 -16.89
N PRO A 142 -10.94 -7.66 -16.23
CA PRO A 142 -11.99 -7.19 -15.34
C PRO A 142 -13.22 -6.69 -16.09
N THR A 143 -14.40 -6.93 -15.52
CA THR A 143 -15.66 -6.39 -16.05
C THR A 143 -15.90 -4.98 -15.53
N HIS A 144 -15.57 -4.72 -14.26
CA HIS A 144 -15.79 -3.44 -13.60
C HIS A 144 -14.50 -2.61 -13.49
N VAL A 145 -14.67 -1.29 -13.38
CA VAL A 145 -13.55 -0.37 -13.17
C VAL A 145 -12.84 -0.72 -11.87
N ASN A 146 -11.53 -0.93 -11.94
CA ASN A 146 -10.65 -1.13 -10.81
C ASN A 146 -9.23 -0.69 -11.16
N GLU A 147 -8.51 -0.20 -10.16
CA GLU A 147 -7.12 0.26 -10.29
C GLU A 147 -6.16 -0.59 -9.45
N GLY A 148 -6.36 -1.92 -9.48
CA GLY A 148 -5.42 -2.92 -8.99
C GLY A 148 -5.01 -2.76 -7.53
N GLU A 149 -3.75 -3.04 -7.22
CA GLU A 149 -3.16 -2.87 -5.89
C GLU A 149 -3.10 -1.42 -5.39
N GLY A 150 -3.47 -0.43 -6.21
CA GLY A 150 -3.76 0.91 -5.70
C GLY A 150 -5.00 0.94 -4.82
N ASP A 151 -6.02 0.14 -5.16
CA ASP A 151 -7.25 0.02 -4.38
C ASP A 151 -7.41 -1.33 -3.68
N TYR A 152 -6.53 -2.30 -3.94
CA TYR A 152 -6.55 -3.62 -3.33
C TYR A 152 -5.31 -3.87 -2.45
N VAL A 153 -5.50 -3.88 -1.13
CA VAL A 153 -4.45 -4.16 -0.16
C VAL A 153 -4.66 -5.56 0.42
N VAL A 154 -3.71 -6.46 0.17
CA VAL A 154 -3.76 -7.86 0.65
C VAL A 154 -3.15 -7.94 2.05
N VAL A 155 -3.92 -8.46 3.01
CA VAL A 155 -3.52 -8.68 4.42
C VAL A 155 -3.83 -10.14 4.76
N GLY A 156 -2.83 -11.01 4.68
CA GLY A 156 -3.01 -12.45 4.85
C GLY A 156 -4.07 -13.01 3.89
N ASP A 157 -5.16 -13.54 4.44
CA ASP A 157 -6.28 -14.11 3.67
C ASP A 157 -7.40 -13.12 3.32
N THR A 158 -7.31 -11.88 3.80
CA THR A 158 -8.26 -10.81 3.53
C THR A 158 -7.70 -9.84 2.48
N ILE A 159 -8.55 -9.35 1.60
CA ILE A 159 -8.25 -8.22 0.70
C ILE A 159 -9.09 -7.03 1.14
N LEU A 160 -8.44 -5.94 1.52
CA LEU A 160 -9.08 -4.64 1.68
C LEU A 160 -9.26 -4.03 0.29
N ALA A 161 -10.47 -3.55 -0.02
CA ALA A 161 -10.82 -2.99 -1.31
C ALA A 161 -11.43 -1.59 -1.18
N GLY A 162 -10.74 -0.60 -1.74
CA GLY A 162 -11.13 0.81 -1.72
C GLY A 162 -12.19 1.15 -2.75
N THR A 163 -13.12 2.03 -2.40
CA THR A 163 -14.11 2.63 -3.30
C THR A 163 -14.33 4.09 -2.92
N GLY A 164 -14.89 4.88 -3.84
CA GLY A 164 -15.27 6.27 -3.61
C GLY A 164 -14.79 7.21 -4.71
N PHE A 165 -13.59 6.95 -5.25
CA PHE A 165 -12.98 7.80 -6.28
C PHE A 165 -12.62 7.05 -7.57
N ARG A 166 -11.98 5.88 -7.47
CA ARG A 166 -11.41 5.15 -8.62
C ARG A 166 -12.11 3.82 -8.86
N THR A 167 -11.90 2.84 -7.98
CA THR A 167 -12.49 1.51 -8.13
C THR A 167 -13.99 1.50 -7.85
N ASP A 168 -14.73 0.78 -8.71
CA ASP A 168 -16.17 0.56 -8.56
C ASP A 168 -16.41 -0.54 -7.52
N ARG A 169 -17.34 -0.29 -6.57
CA ARG A 169 -17.73 -1.26 -5.54
C ARG A 169 -18.11 -2.64 -6.08
N ARG A 170 -18.62 -2.74 -7.31
CA ARG A 170 -18.95 -4.02 -7.98
C ARG A 170 -17.72 -4.86 -8.32
N ALA A 171 -16.56 -4.23 -8.51
CA ALA A 171 -15.30 -4.92 -8.76
C ALA A 171 -14.85 -5.75 -7.54
N HIS A 172 -15.31 -5.40 -6.34
CA HIS A 172 -14.95 -6.12 -5.12
C HIS A 172 -15.57 -7.53 -5.10
N ASP A 173 -16.83 -7.66 -5.54
CA ASP A 173 -17.51 -8.96 -5.60
C ASP A 173 -16.91 -9.83 -6.73
N GLU A 174 -16.48 -9.19 -7.82
CA GLU A 174 -15.72 -9.84 -8.90
C GLU A 174 -14.38 -10.36 -8.39
N LEU A 175 -13.63 -9.56 -7.65
CA LEU A 175 -12.37 -9.96 -7.03
C LEU A 175 -12.56 -11.12 -6.03
N ALA A 176 -13.59 -11.06 -5.19
CA ALA A 176 -13.91 -12.13 -4.24
C ALA A 176 -14.21 -13.46 -4.96
N ARG A 177 -15.01 -13.43 -6.02
CA ARG A 177 -15.32 -14.64 -6.82
C ARG A 177 -14.09 -15.23 -7.50
N LEU A 178 -13.24 -14.37 -8.07
CA LEU A 178 -12.05 -14.80 -8.78
C LEU A 178 -11.02 -15.40 -7.83
N THR A 179 -10.76 -14.75 -6.70
CA THR A 179 -9.69 -15.14 -5.77
C THR A 179 -10.12 -16.15 -4.71
N GLY A 180 -11.42 -16.26 -4.45
CA GLY A 180 -11.96 -17.04 -3.32
C GLY A 180 -11.64 -16.45 -1.94
N ARG A 181 -11.13 -15.23 -1.87
CA ARG A 181 -10.74 -14.55 -0.62
C ARG A 181 -11.86 -13.68 -0.08
N GLU A 182 -11.80 -13.40 1.22
CA GLU A 182 -12.63 -12.37 1.82
C GLU A 182 -12.21 -11.00 1.25
N VAL A 183 -13.19 -10.25 0.72
CA VAL A 183 -12.97 -8.87 0.28
C VAL A 183 -13.76 -7.91 1.17
N VAL A 184 -13.03 -7.06 1.90
CA VAL A 184 -13.58 -6.06 2.82
C VAL A 184 -13.59 -4.72 2.12
N SER A 185 -14.77 -4.15 1.95
CA SER A 185 -14.93 -2.88 1.23
C SER A 185 -14.76 -1.69 2.17
N LEU A 186 -13.93 -0.73 1.77
CA LEU A 186 -13.63 0.48 2.52
C LEU A 186 -13.94 1.70 1.65
N GLN A 187 -14.75 2.62 2.18
CA GLN A 187 -15.12 3.86 1.51
C GLN A 187 -14.11 4.96 1.87
N LEU A 188 -13.51 5.56 0.84
CA LEU A 188 -12.63 6.72 0.95
C LEU A 188 -13.46 8.00 0.78
N ASP A 189 -13.27 8.97 1.67
CA ASP A 189 -14.07 10.20 1.74
C ASP A 189 -13.26 11.48 1.49
N ASP A 190 -11.93 11.36 1.38
CA ASP A 190 -11.03 12.49 1.16
C ASP A 190 -10.29 12.33 -0.18
N PRO A 191 -10.46 13.27 -1.14
CA PRO A 191 -9.86 13.17 -2.48
C PRO A 191 -8.33 13.26 -2.49
N ARG A 192 -7.69 13.67 -1.40
CA ARG A 192 -6.23 13.58 -1.24
C ARG A 192 -5.77 12.12 -1.13
N PHE A 193 -6.64 11.25 -0.61
CA PHE A 193 -6.42 9.82 -0.44
C PHE A 193 -7.32 9.03 -1.40
N TYR A 194 -7.17 9.30 -2.70
CA TYR A 194 -8.07 8.81 -3.76
C TYR A 194 -7.90 7.32 -4.10
N HIS A 195 -6.82 6.70 -3.62
CA HIS A 195 -6.56 5.27 -3.67
C HIS A 195 -6.43 4.70 -2.26
N LEU A 196 -6.73 3.42 -2.09
CA LEU A 196 -6.60 2.76 -0.79
C LEU A 196 -5.15 2.72 -0.31
N ASP A 197 -4.19 2.45 -1.21
CA ASP A 197 -2.77 2.25 -0.91
C ASP A 197 -2.07 3.52 -0.43
N VAL A 198 -2.65 4.71 -0.62
CA VAL A 198 -2.13 5.96 -0.03
C VAL A 198 -2.68 6.22 1.38
N ALA A 199 -3.62 5.40 1.85
CA ALA A 199 -4.27 5.54 3.15
C ALA A 199 -4.00 4.37 4.11
N VAL A 200 -3.77 3.15 3.60
CA VAL A 200 -3.50 1.94 4.38
C VAL A 200 -2.53 1.02 3.67
N PHE A 201 -1.68 0.34 4.43
CA PHE A 201 -0.83 -0.74 3.95
C PHE A 201 -0.75 -1.89 4.94
N ALA A 202 -0.49 -3.09 4.42
CA ALA A 202 -0.22 -4.28 5.22
C ALA A 202 1.18 -4.20 5.83
N LEU A 203 1.29 -4.40 7.13
CA LEU A 203 2.58 -4.52 7.82
C LEU A 203 3.11 -5.96 7.75
N ASP A 204 2.20 -6.90 7.89
CA ASP A 204 2.40 -8.34 7.81
C ASP A 204 1.05 -8.98 7.44
N ASP A 205 0.92 -10.30 7.65
CA ASP A 205 -0.32 -11.02 7.32
C ASP A 205 -1.45 -10.76 8.34
N ASP A 206 -1.13 -10.17 9.49
CA ASP A 206 -2.04 -10.04 10.64
C ASP A 206 -2.34 -8.59 11.02
N ASN A 207 -1.55 -7.61 10.58
CA ASN A 207 -1.68 -6.21 10.99
C ASN A 207 -1.43 -5.20 9.87
N VAL A 208 -1.98 -4.00 10.07
CA VAL A 208 -1.93 -2.89 9.12
C VAL A 208 -1.44 -1.60 9.78
N ALA A 209 -1.03 -0.67 8.93
CA ALA A 209 -0.84 0.74 9.28
C ALA A 209 -1.74 1.60 8.39
N TYR A 210 -2.44 2.58 8.96
CA TYR A 210 -3.37 3.41 8.20
C TYR A 210 -3.56 4.81 8.78
N TYR A 211 -4.08 5.72 7.94
CA TYR A 211 -4.55 7.05 8.35
C TYR A 211 -6.08 7.05 8.54
N PRO A 212 -6.60 7.18 9.78
CA PRO A 212 -8.04 7.10 10.04
C PRO A 212 -8.89 8.17 9.34
N GLY A 213 -8.31 9.31 8.99
CA GLY A 213 -9.00 10.44 8.37
C GLY A 213 -9.31 10.27 6.89
N ALA A 214 -8.78 9.24 6.23
CA ALA A 214 -9.09 8.94 4.83
C ALA A 214 -10.43 8.22 4.63
N PHE A 215 -10.96 7.59 5.69
CA PHE A 215 -12.11 6.69 5.63
C PHE A 215 -13.37 7.33 6.19
N ASP A 216 -14.51 6.89 5.67
CA ASP A 216 -15.82 7.17 6.26
C ASP A 216 -15.94 6.53 7.66
N ALA A 217 -17.03 6.83 8.37
CA ALA A 217 -17.23 6.32 9.73
C ALA A 217 -17.33 4.79 9.79
N ALA A 218 -17.94 4.15 8.78
CA ALA A 218 -18.13 2.70 8.73
C ALA A 218 -16.82 1.95 8.44
N GLY A 219 -16.07 2.40 7.45
CA GLY A 219 -14.76 1.86 7.09
C GLY A 219 -13.76 1.99 8.22
N ARG A 220 -13.75 3.15 8.92
CA ARG A 220 -12.91 3.33 10.10
C ARG A 220 -13.26 2.36 11.22
N ALA A 221 -14.54 2.21 11.53
CA ALA A 221 -14.99 1.27 12.57
C ALA A 221 -14.66 -0.18 12.21
N GLU A 222 -14.72 -0.56 10.93
CA GLU A 222 -14.33 -1.90 10.47
C GLU A 222 -12.83 -2.15 10.60
N LEU A 223 -11.99 -1.15 10.27
CA LEU A 223 -10.54 -1.22 10.48
C LEU A 223 -10.20 -1.36 11.98
N GLU A 224 -10.80 -0.54 12.84
CA GLU A 224 -10.62 -0.60 14.31
C GLU A 224 -11.04 -1.96 14.89
N ARG A 225 -12.14 -2.53 14.38
CA ARG A 225 -12.65 -3.83 14.83
C ARG A 225 -11.73 -4.98 14.43
N ARG A 226 -11.15 -4.95 13.22
CA ARG A 226 -10.28 -6.02 12.70
C ARG A 226 -8.85 -5.91 13.20
N TRP A 227 -8.32 -4.71 13.30
CA TRP A 227 -6.94 -4.42 13.67
C TRP A 227 -6.87 -3.40 14.81
N PRO A 228 -7.28 -3.79 16.03
CA PRO A 228 -7.24 -2.90 17.19
C PRO A 228 -5.82 -2.43 17.56
N ASP A 229 -4.80 -3.19 17.14
CA ASP A 229 -3.37 -2.90 17.36
C ASP A 229 -2.68 -2.28 16.13
N ALA A 230 -3.45 -1.77 15.16
CA ALA A 230 -2.92 -1.09 13.99
C ALA A 230 -2.01 0.09 14.34
N VAL A 231 -1.09 0.42 13.43
CA VAL A 231 -0.29 1.64 13.53
C VAL A 231 -1.04 2.78 12.87
N LEU A 232 -1.32 3.85 13.63
CA LEU A 232 -2.08 4.98 13.13
C LEU A 232 -1.14 6.09 12.69
N ALA A 233 -1.14 6.40 11.39
CA ALA A 233 -0.48 7.59 10.87
C ALA A 233 -1.26 8.84 11.30
N ASP A 234 -0.55 9.94 11.52
CA ASP A 234 -1.16 11.26 11.63
C ASP A 234 -1.32 11.92 10.25
N GLU A 235 -2.01 13.06 10.21
CA GLU A 235 -2.25 13.75 8.94
C GLU A 235 -0.94 14.25 8.29
N HIS A 236 0.08 14.60 9.08
CA HIS A 236 1.35 15.06 8.54
C HIS A 236 2.04 13.94 7.77
N ASP A 237 2.16 12.76 8.38
CA ASP A 237 2.72 11.58 7.72
C ASP A 237 1.88 11.14 6.51
N ALA A 238 0.55 11.20 6.63
CA ALA A 238 -0.34 10.85 5.53
C ALA A 238 -0.13 11.78 4.32
N LEU A 239 0.05 13.08 4.55
CA LEU A 239 0.25 14.08 3.48
C LEU A 239 1.62 14.04 2.82
N VAL A 240 2.59 13.31 3.39
CA VAL A 240 3.86 13.00 2.72
C VAL A 240 3.84 11.61 2.07
N LEU A 241 2.66 10.97 1.98
CA LEU A 241 2.43 9.61 1.48
C LEU A 241 3.12 8.53 2.34
N GLY A 242 3.18 8.74 3.66
CA GLY A 242 3.75 7.78 4.62
C GLY A 242 3.02 6.44 4.66
N CYS A 243 1.71 6.41 4.41
CA CYS A 243 0.95 5.15 4.28
C CYS A 243 1.17 4.44 2.92
N ASN A 244 1.75 5.11 1.92
CA ASN A 244 2.08 4.48 0.64
C ASN A 244 3.41 3.74 0.74
N ALA A 245 3.44 2.72 1.61
CA ALA A 245 4.63 1.98 2.03
C ALA A 245 4.54 0.49 1.67
N VAL A 246 5.70 -0.17 1.64
CA VAL A 246 5.80 -1.62 1.41
C VAL A 246 6.50 -2.27 2.58
N SER A 247 5.90 -3.33 3.13
CA SER A 247 6.45 -4.12 4.21
C SER A 247 6.72 -5.56 3.79
N ASP A 248 7.83 -6.12 4.26
CA ASP A 248 8.14 -7.54 4.11
C ASP A 248 7.83 -8.37 5.37
N GLY A 249 7.22 -7.75 6.40
CA GLY A 249 6.98 -8.33 7.73
C GLY A 249 8.04 -7.98 8.78
N ARG A 250 9.19 -7.46 8.35
CA ARG A 250 10.26 -6.94 9.22
C ARG A 250 10.70 -5.54 8.83
N HIS A 251 11.04 -5.33 7.56
CA HIS A 251 11.46 -4.05 7.02
C HIS A 251 10.26 -3.33 6.41
N VAL A 252 10.18 -2.01 6.63
CA VAL A 252 9.11 -1.16 6.08
C VAL A 252 9.73 -0.04 5.26
N VAL A 253 9.64 -0.13 3.95
CA VAL A 253 10.12 0.91 3.02
C VAL A 253 9.07 2.01 2.97
N VAL A 254 9.44 3.20 3.42
CA VAL A 254 8.49 4.29 3.75
C VAL A 254 9.08 5.65 3.36
N ALA A 255 8.20 6.60 3.04
CA ALA A 255 8.60 7.99 2.75
C ALA A 255 9.41 8.58 3.92
N HIS A 256 10.58 9.15 3.62
CA HIS A 256 11.51 9.61 4.66
C HIS A 256 10.97 10.76 5.50
N GLU A 257 10.01 11.55 5.00
CA GLU A 257 9.39 12.62 5.76
C GLU A 257 8.33 12.13 6.76
N ALA A 258 7.89 10.86 6.70
CA ALA A 258 6.85 10.29 7.59
C ALA A 258 7.40 9.94 8.99
N THR A 259 8.01 10.93 9.65
CA THR A 259 8.87 10.72 10.82
C THR A 259 8.14 10.17 12.05
N SER A 260 6.87 10.52 12.24
CA SER A 260 6.07 10.04 13.37
C SER A 260 5.75 8.55 13.19
N LEU A 261 5.29 8.17 12.00
CA LEU A 261 5.02 6.80 11.59
C LEU A 261 6.28 5.93 11.66
N ILE A 262 7.42 6.43 11.17
CA ILE A 262 8.73 5.76 11.30
C ILE A 262 9.03 5.42 12.76
N GLY A 263 8.85 6.39 13.68
CA GLY A 263 9.04 6.17 15.11
C GLY A 263 8.11 5.10 15.68
N GLN A 264 6.82 5.13 15.30
CA GLN A 264 5.82 4.16 15.73
C GLN A 264 6.09 2.74 15.23
N LEU A 265 6.58 2.60 14.00
CA LEU A 265 6.97 1.32 13.40
C LEU A 265 8.19 0.73 14.13
N ALA A 266 9.23 1.55 14.35
CA ALA A 266 10.42 1.14 15.07
C ALA A 266 10.09 0.69 16.51
N ALA A 267 9.22 1.42 17.21
CA ALA A 267 8.78 1.07 18.55
C ALA A 267 8.04 -0.29 18.62
N ARG A 268 7.50 -0.78 17.49
CA ARG A 268 6.82 -2.07 17.35
C ARG A 268 7.71 -3.18 16.77
N GLY A 269 9.02 -2.95 16.71
CA GLY A 269 10.01 -3.95 16.29
C GLY A 269 10.17 -4.10 14.79
N PHE A 270 9.54 -3.25 13.97
CA PHE A 270 9.87 -3.15 12.56
C PHE A 270 11.19 -2.40 12.36
N VAL A 271 11.77 -2.55 11.17
CA VAL A 271 12.96 -1.82 10.71
C VAL A 271 12.52 -0.88 9.57
N PRO A 272 12.16 0.38 9.86
CA PRO A 272 11.84 1.34 8.82
C PRO A 272 13.05 1.63 7.93
N ILE A 273 12.83 1.70 6.63
CA ILE A 273 13.81 2.06 5.61
C ILE A 273 13.30 3.34 4.91
N PRO A 274 13.73 4.52 5.39
CA PRO A 274 13.33 5.80 4.80
C PRO A 274 13.86 5.94 3.38
N VAL A 275 13.00 6.32 2.43
CA VAL A 275 13.38 6.59 1.03
C VAL A 275 12.82 7.93 0.54
N ASP A 276 13.47 8.51 -0.46
CA ASP A 276 13.01 9.73 -1.12
C ASP A 276 12.34 9.40 -2.45
N LEU A 277 11.06 9.74 -2.57
CA LEU A 277 10.26 9.67 -3.80
C LEU A 277 9.55 11.01 -4.06
N SER A 278 10.20 12.13 -3.71
CA SER A 278 9.61 13.46 -3.81
C SER A 278 9.08 13.80 -5.21
N GLU A 279 9.70 13.28 -6.26
CA GLU A 279 9.26 13.50 -7.64
C GLU A 279 7.98 12.71 -7.98
N PHE A 280 7.85 11.49 -7.48
CA PHE A 280 6.64 10.68 -7.63
C PHE A 280 5.45 11.27 -6.86
N ARG A 281 5.72 11.87 -5.70
CA ARG A 281 4.69 12.57 -4.91
C ARG A 281 4.05 13.73 -5.65
N LYS A 282 4.72 14.36 -6.63
CA LYS A 282 4.12 15.39 -7.50
C LYS A 282 2.93 14.84 -8.32
N SER A 283 2.92 13.54 -8.61
CA SER A 283 1.81 12.85 -9.27
C SER A 283 0.85 12.18 -8.27
N GLY A 284 1.11 12.29 -6.96
CA GLY A 284 0.32 11.67 -5.90
C GLY A 284 0.68 10.21 -5.58
N GLY A 285 1.83 9.72 -6.03
CA GLY A 285 2.30 8.35 -5.76
C GLY A 285 3.55 8.27 -4.88
N GLY A 286 3.72 7.15 -4.18
CA GLY A 286 4.88 6.86 -3.33
C GLY A 286 5.44 5.45 -3.56
N VAL A 287 5.95 4.82 -2.50
CA VAL A 287 6.67 3.53 -2.57
C VAL A 287 5.76 2.43 -3.10
N LYS A 288 4.57 2.30 -2.50
CA LYS A 288 3.62 1.24 -2.86
C LYS A 288 3.05 1.45 -4.25
N CYS A 289 2.72 2.67 -4.67
CA CYS A 289 2.20 2.93 -6.01
C CYS A 289 3.17 2.44 -7.10
N CYS A 290 4.48 2.60 -6.91
CA CYS A 290 5.51 2.10 -7.84
C CYS A 290 5.68 0.58 -7.85
N THR A 291 5.00 -0.15 -6.95
CA THR A 291 5.32 -1.53 -6.59
C THR A 291 4.08 -2.44 -6.61
N MET A 292 3.91 -3.22 -7.67
CA MET A 292 2.95 -4.34 -7.68
C MET A 292 3.61 -5.61 -7.15
N GLU A 293 3.03 -6.26 -6.15
CA GLU A 293 3.57 -7.51 -5.62
C GLU A 293 3.02 -8.73 -6.34
N LEU A 294 3.91 -9.57 -6.87
CA LEU A 294 3.54 -10.78 -7.59
C LEU A 294 3.42 -11.95 -6.60
N ARG A 295 2.25 -12.15 -6.00
CA ARG A 295 2.02 -13.20 -4.99
C ARG A 295 1.71 -14.57 -5.65
N PRO A 296 2.65 -15.54 -5.65
CA PRO A 296 2.44 -16.83 -6.30
C PRO A 296 1.42 -17.70 -5.54
N ALA A 297 1.04 -18.82 -6.15
CA ALA A 297 0.27 -19.85 -5.45
C ALA A 297 1.07 -20.47 -4.30
N PRO A 298 0.42 -20.92 -3.21
CA PRO A 298 1.09 -21.59 -2.10
C PRO A 298 1.95 -22.77 -2.57
N GLY A 299 3.21 -22.83 -2.12
CA GLY A 299 4.16 -23.89 -2.49
C GLY A 299 4.88 -23.71 -3.82
N ALA A 300 4.51 -22.71 -4.64
CA ALA A 300 5.32 -22.30 -5.78
C ALA A 300 6.44 -21.38 -5.28
N THR A 301 7.69 -21.85 -5.36
CA THR A 301 8.87 -21.04 -4.99
C THR A 301 9.15 -19.92 -5.99
N GLU A 302 8.63 -20.00 -7.22
CA GLU A 302 8.85 -19.04 -8.29
C GLU A 302 7.65 -19.03 -9.26
N LEU A 303 7.20 -17.85 -9.72
CA LEU A 303 6.48 -17.72 -10.99
C LEU A 303 7.51 -17.92 -12.11
N ARG A 304 7.64 -19.16 -12.59
CA ARG A 304 8.54 -19.44 -13.71
C ARG A 304 7.88 -19.02 -15.02
N PRO A 305 8.62 -18.46 -15.99
CA PRO A 305 8.09 -18.33 -17.35
C PRO A 305 7.76 -19.75 -17.84
N ALA A 306 6.48 -20.07 -17.96
CA ALA A 306 6.05 -21.35 -18.50
C ALA A 306 6.42 -21.41 -20.00
N PRO A 307 6.87 -22.55 -20.55
CA PRO A 307 7.00 -22.74 -22.01
C PRO A 307 5.63 -22.81 -22.74
N GLY A 308 4.54 -22.42 -22.08
CA GLY A 308 3.16 -22.58 -22.56
C GLY A 308 2.57 -21.28 -23.11
N ALA A 309 1.42 -21.42 -23.79
CA ALA A 309 0.66 -20.28 -24.27
C ALA A 309 0.06 -19.51 -23.08
N THR A 310 0.31 -18.20 -23.02
CA THR A 310 -0.34 -17.27 -22.09
C THR A 310 -1.76 -16.99 -22.52
N GLU A 311 -2.71 -16.95 -21.58
CA GLU A 311 -4.14 -16.82 -21.87
C GLU A 311 -4.78 -15.63 -21.16
N LEU A 312 -5.55 -14.82 -21.89
CA LEU A 312 -6.45 -13.83 -21.31
C LEU A 312 -7.83 -14.45 -21.13
N ARG A 313 -8.37 -14.40 -19.92
CA ARG A 313 -9.71 -14.91 -19.62
C ARG A 313 -10.67 -13.79 -19.24
N PRO A 314 -11.89 -13.75 -19.78
CA PRO A 314 -12.90 -12.87 -19.23
C PRO A 314 -13.17 -13.28 -17.78
N ALA A 315 -13.43 -12.31 -16.90
CA ALA A 315 -13.98 -12.62 -15.59
C ALA A 315 -15.33 -13.38 -15.74
N PRO A 316 -15.61 -14.37 -14.88
CA PRO A 316 -16.85 -15.12 -14.94
C PRO A 316 -18.04 -14.18 -14.73
N GLY A 317 -18.94 -14.13 -15.71
CA GLY A 317 -20.12 -13.27 -15.70
C GLY A 317 -21.11 -13.64 -14.60
N VAL A 318 -21.83 -12.64 -14.10
CA VAL A 318 -23.07 -12.86 -13.35
C VAL A 318 -24.08 -13.40 -14.35
N THR A 319 -24.57 -14.63 -14.17
CA THR A 319 -25.73 -15.10 -14.92
C THR A 319 -26.87 -14.13 -14.65
N GLU A 320 -27.33 -13.42 -15.69
CA GLU A 320 -28.59 -12.69 -15.66
C GLU A 320 -29.72 -13.69 -15.39
N GLU A 321 -30.09 -13.86 -14.13
CA GLU A 321 -31.35 -14.47 -13.74
C GLU A 321 -32.24 -13.38 -13.13
N SER A 322 -32.84 -12.58 -14.00
CA SER A 322 -34.14 -11.93 -13.75
C SER A 322 -34.76 -11.47 -15.07
N ALA A 323 -35.57 -12.35 -15.65
CA ALA A 323 -36.71 -12.00 -16.48
C ALA A 323 -37.99 -12.33 -15.70
#